data_AF-A0A529L7U6-F1
#
_entry.id   AF-A0A529L7U6-F1
#
_cell.length_a   1.000
_cell.length_b   1.000
_cell.length_c   1.000
_cell.angle_alpha   90.00
_cell.angle_beta   90.00
_cell.angle_gamma   90.00
#
_symmetry.space_group_name_H-M   'P 1'
#
loop_
_entity.id
_entity.type
_entity.pdbx_description
1 polymer ?
#
loop_
_entity_poly.entity_id
_entity_poly.type
_entity_poly.pdbx_seq_one_letter_code
_entity_poly.pdbx_strand_id
1 'polypeptide(L)'
;MQLFIMTFSGLPDPYDYVTWFVQDQVGIWNWQRFRSQRFDELNAKGLSINDPNERAKVYEDMQDLMEDSGAFRFLTNETNPILYRKTRMKAAMRPDGTPLYIDFQPA
;
A
#
# COMPACT_ATOMS: atom_id res chain seq x y z
N MET A 1 21.72 -7.01 11.41
CA MET A 1 20.52 -7.01 10.55
C MET A 1 19.40 -7.75 11.26
N GLN A 2 18.17 -7.28 11.17
CA GLN A 2 16.98 -7.92 11.73
C GLN A 2 15.95 -8.06 10.62
N LEU A 3 15.45 -9.28 10.40
CA LEU A 3 14.32 -9.55 9.51
C LEU A 3 13.03 -9.44 10.31
N PHE A 4 12.02 -8.79 9.76
CA PHE A 4 10.68 -8.74 10.32
C PHE A 4 9.66 -8.93 9.21
N ILE A 5 8.52 -9.52 9.56
CA ILE A 5 7.36 -9.64 8.68
C ILE A 5 6.43 -8.47 9.02
N MET A 6 5.96 -7.78 7.98
CA MET A 6 5.06 -6.64 8.10
C MET A 6 3.95 -6.78 7.07
N THR A 7 2.75 -6.39 7.47
CA THR A 7 1.63 -6.19 6.55
C THR A 7 1.52 -4.71 6.22
N PHE A 8 1.20 -4.40 4.98
CA PHE A 8 1.00 -3.02 4.53
C PHE A 8 -0.25 -2.96 3.67
N SER A 9 -1.15 -2.04 3.98
CA SER A 9 -2.36 -1.78 3.22
C SER A 9 -2.56 -0.26 3.06
N GLY A 10 -3.20 0.12 1.97
CA GLY A 10 -3.44 1.52 1.63
C GLY A 10 -4.74 1.71 0.85
N LEU A 11 -4.95 2.95 0.44
CA LEU A 11 -6.04 3.35 -0.43
C LEU A 11 -5.88 2.76 -1.85
N PRO A 12 -6.93 2.80 -2.69
CA PRO A 12 -6.86 2.24 -4.05
C PRO A 12 -5.85 2.91 -4.99
N ASP A 13 -5.32 4.08 -4.64
CA ASP A 13 -4.29 4.73 -5.47
C ASP A 13 -2.93 4.07 -5.23
N PRO A 14 -2.25 3.53 -6.27
CA PRO A 14 -0.95 2.91 -6.13
C PRO A 14 0.13 3.81 -5.51
N TYR A 15 -0.01 5.13 -5.60
CA TYR A 15 0.89 6.09 -4.94
C TYR A 15 1.03 5.83 -3.43
N ASP A 16 -0.06 5.41 -2.77
CA ASP A 16 -0.10 5.16 -1.34
C ASP A 16 0.80 3.97 -0.93
N TYR A 17 1.13 3.08 -1.88
CA TYR A 17 2.01 1.93 -1.63
C TYR A 17 3.49 2.25 -1.79
N VAL A 18 3.84 3.42 -2.31
CA VAL A 18 5.24 3.78 -2.58
C VAL A 18 5.70 5.04 -1.85
N THR A 19 4.80 5.97 -1.54
CA THR A 19 5.18 7.27 -0.96
C THR A 19 5.81 7.20 0.42
N TRP A 20 5.53 6.14 1.18
CA TRP A 20 6.05 5.97 2.54
C TRP A 20 7.48 5.45 2.59
N PHE A 21 8.05 5.07 1.44
CA PHE A 21 9.37 4.45 1.32
C PHE A 21 10.42 5.38 0.71
N VAL A 22 10.08 6.65 0.45
CA VAL A 22 11.07 7.66 0.05
C VAL A 22 12.09 7.90 1.17
N GLN A 23 13.26 8.43 0.80
CA GLN A 23 14.37 8.62 1.75
C GLN A 23 14.01 9.50 2.95
N ASP A 24 13.19 10.53 2.75
CA ASP A 24 12.77 11.44 3.82
C ASP A 24 11.88 10.76 4.88
N GLN A 25 11.38 9.56 4.60
CA GLN A 25 10.58 8.78 5.53
C GLN A 25 11.40 7.76 6.34
N VAL A 26 12.72 7.70 6.14
CA VAL A 26 13.60 6.79 6.89
C VAL A 26 13.54 7.09 8.38
N GLY A 27 13.11 6.09 9.16
CA GLY A 27 12.93 6.22 10.61
C GLY A 27 11.59 6.82 11.05
N ILE A 28 10.69 7.13 10.11
CA ILE A 28 9.30 7.52 10.38
C ILE A 28 8.36 6.40 9.92
N TRP A 29 8.23 6.23 8.60
CA TRP A 29 7.42 5.18 7.96
C TRP A 29 8.26 4.14 7.22
N ASN A 30 9.45 4.51 6.75
CA ASN A 30 10.40 3.59 6.14
C ASN A 30 11.31 2.96 7.21
N TRP A 31 10.86 1.84 7.76
CA TRP A 31 11.53 1.09 8.82
C TRP A 31 12.60 0.14 8.28
N GLN A 32 12.49 -0.21 6.99
CA GLN A 32 13.44 -0.99 6.22
C GLN A 32 14.74 -0.22 5.97
N ARG A 33 14.71 1.11 6.18
CA ARG A 33 15.80 2.04 5.87
C ARG A 33 16.24 1.93 4.40
N PHE A 34 15.29 1.64 3.53
CA PHE A 34 15.49 1.62 2.09
C PHE A 34 15.83 3.03 1.60
N ARG A 35 16.80 3.13 0.70
CA ARG A 35 17.24 4.42 0.14
C ARG A 35 17.60 4.23 -1.32
N SER A 36 16.96 4.99 -2.20
CA SER A 36 17.26 5.01 -3.63
C SER A 36 16.89 6.38 -4.18
N GLN A 37 17.88 7.10 -4.72
CA GLN A 37 17.63 8.39 -5.36
C GLN A 37 16.67 8.23 -6.55
N ARG A 38 16.83 7.16 -7.33
CA ARG A 38 15.94 6.84 -8.44
C ARG A 38 14.50 6.64 -7.98
N PHE A 39 14.29 6.01 -6.84
CA PHE A 39 12.96 5.81 -6.28
C PHE A 39 12.30 7.14 -5.91
N ASP A 40 13.04 8.05 -5.26
CA ASP A 40 12.53 9.37 -4.90
C ASP A 40 12.14 10.19 -6.16
N GLU A 41 12.97 10.14 -7.20
CA GLU A 41 12.69 10.78 -8.50
C GLU A 41 11.42 10.21 -9.17
N LEU A 42 11.26 8.89 -9.15
CA LEU A 42 10.07 8.23 -9.71
C LEU A 42 8.82 8.54 -8.90
N ASN A 43 8.91 8.60 -7.57
CA ASN A 43 7.79 8.98 -6.71
C ASN A 43 7.27 10.39 -7.07
N ALA A 44 8.19 11.36 -7.18
CA ALA A 44 7.86 12.72 -7.59
C ALA A 44 7.28 12.77 -9.02
N LYS A 45 7.85 12.00 -9.95
CA LYS A 45 7.37 11.92 -11.34
C LYS A 45 5.95 11.34 -11.41
N GLY A 46 5.65 10.28 -10.67
CA GLY A 46 4.35 9.59 -10.70
C GLY A 46 3.16 10.50 -10.40
N LEU A 47 3.35 11.50 -9.53
CA LEU A 47 2.34 12.51 -9.20
C LEU A 47 1.98 13.43 -10.38
N SER A 48 2.88 13.58 -11.36
CA SER A 48 2.68 14.44 -12.53
C SER A 48 2.06 13.73 -13.74
N ILE A 49 1.95 12.39 -13.70
CA ILE A 49 1.46 11.58 -14.82
C ILE A 49 -0.05 11.40 -14.71
N ASN A 50 -0.78 11.87 -15.72
CA ASN A 50 -2.24 11.73 -15.78
C ASN A 50 -2.70 10.42 -16.43
N ASP A 51 -1.90 9.85 -17.35
CA ASP A 51 -2.25 8.59 -17.99
C ASP A 51 -2.06 7.42 -17.01
N PRO A 52 -3.11 6.64 -16.70
CA PRO A 52 -3.01 5.56 -15.74
C PRO A 52 -2.03 4.46 -16.13
N ASN A 53 -1.86 4.17 -17.42
CA ASN A 53 -0.99 3.08 -17.89
C ASN A 53 0.49 3.50 -17.84
N GLU A 54 0.79 4.75 -18.19
CA GLU A 54 2.13 5.30 -18.01
C GLU A 54 2.50 5.41 -16.53
N ARG A 55 1.55 5.80 -15.70
CA ARG A 55 1.74 5.90 -14.25
C ARG A 55 1.93 4.52 -13.61
N ALA A 56 1.20 3.51 -14.08
CA ALA A 56 1.36 2.12 -13.64
C ALA A 56 2.80 1.62 -13.84
N LYS A 57 3.37 1.83 -15.04
CA LYS A 57 4.77 1.45 -15.33
C LYS A 57 5.77 2.11 -14.38
N VAL A 58 5.55 3.38 -14.03
CA VAL A 58 6.42 4.07 -13.05
C VAL A 58 6.34 3.42 -11.68
N TYR A 59 5.16 3.02 -11.22
CA TYR A 59 5.00 2.35 -9.92
C TYR A 59 5.42 0.89 -9.92
N GLU A 60 5.38 0.21 -11.07
CA GLU A 60 6.00 -1.12 -11.27
C GLU A 60 7.52 -1.00 -11.13
N ASP A 61 8.16 -0.07 -11.87
CA ASP A 61 9.60 0.19 -11.76
C ASP A 61 10.04 0.49 -10.31
N MET A 62 9.20 1.20 -9.55
CA MET A 62 9.47 1.49 -8.14
C MET A 62 9.41 0.23 -7.25
N GLN A 63 8.48 -0.68 -7.51
CA GLN A 63 8.37 -1.94 -6.78
C GLN A 63 9.54 -2.88 -7.11
N ASP A 64 10.01 -2.89 -8.36
CA ASP A 64 11.21 -3.63 -8.75
C ASP A 64 12.44 -3.12 -7.97
N LEU A 65 12.60 -1.78 -7.86
CA LEU A 65 13.69 -1.20 -7.06
C LEU A 65 13.62 -1.58 -5.58
N MET A 66 12.42 -1.75 -5.03
CA MET A 66 12.24 -2.21 -3.65
C MET A 66 12.71 -3.66 -3.50
N GLU A 67 12.30 -4.55 -4.39
CA GLU A 67 12.66 -5.97 -4.35
C GLU A 67 14.16 -6.19 -4.64
N ASP A 68 14.71 -5.54 -5.67
CA ASP A 68 16.12 -5.64 -6.07
C ASP A 68 17.08 -5.14 -4.99
N SER A 69 16.63 -4.21 -4.14
CA SER A 69 17.43 -3.70 -3.02
C SER A 69 17.70 -4.76 -1.93
N GLY A 70 16.90 -5.82 -1.89
CA GLY A 70 16.89 -6.80 -0.80
C GLY A 70 16.31 -6.27 0.52
N ALA A 71 15.87 -5.01 0.57
CA ALA A 71 15.19 -4.43 1.74
C ALA A 71 13.74 -4.92 1.84
N PHE A 72 13.16 -5.37 0.74
CA PHE A 72 11.80 -5.91 0.66
C PHE A 72 11.82 -7.29 0.02
N ARG A 73 10.93 -8.16 0.51
CA ARG A 73 10.58 -9.41 -0.15
C ARG A 73 9.07 -9.57 -0.09
N PHE A 74 8.42 -9.44 -1.23
CA PHE A 74 6.97 -9.58 -1.30
C PHE A 74 6.57 -11.06 -1.14
N LEU A 75 5.61 -11.32 -0.25
CA LEU A 75 5.21 -12.69 0.10
C LEU A 75 3.87 -13.06 -0.54
N THR A 76 2.83 -12.28 -0.27
CA THR A 76 1.47 -12.54 -0.76
C THR A 76 0.58 -11.31 -0.64
N ASN A 77 -0.53 -11.30 -1.35
CA ASN A 77 -1.64 -10.38 -1.13
C ASN A 77 -2.64 -11.04 -0.17
N GLU A 78 -2.78 -10.48 1.03
CA GLU A 78 -3.64 -11.02 2.07
C GLU A 78 -5.12 -10.66 1.84
N THR A 79 -6.01 -11.40 2.50
CA THR A 79 -7.43 -11.06 2.60
C THR A 79 -7.72 -10.52 3.99
N ASN A 80 -8.69 -9.62 4.12
CA ASN A 80 -9.11 -9.08 5.42
C ASN A 80 -10.46 -9.70 5.83
N PRO A 81 -10.46 -10.83 6.58
CA PRO A 81 -11.70 -11.53 6.93
C PRO A 81 -12.48 -10.80 8.02
N ILE A 82 -13.75 -10.46 7.72
CA ILE A 82 -14.65 -9.81 8.68
C ILE A 82 -15.82 -10.74 9.04
N LEU A 83 -16.08 -10.89 10.34
CA LEU A 83 -17.19 -11.67 10.87
C LEU A 83 -18.32 -10.76 11.37
N TYR A 84 -19.54 -10.99 10.91
CA TYR A 84 -20.73 -10.29 11.42
C TYR A 84 -21.97 -11.21 11.47
N ARG A 85 -22.96 -10.82 12.28
CA ARG A 85 -24.22 -11.56 12.44
C ARG A 85 -25.23 -11.15 11.37
N LYS A 86 -25.37 -11.99 10.34
CA LYS A 86 -26.37 -11.80 9.26
C LYS A 86 -27.81 -11.72 9.75
N THR A 87 -28.14 -12.30 10.91
CA THR A 87 -29.48 -12.22 11.52
C THR A 87 -29.77 -10.88 12.22
N ARG A 88 -28.79 -9.99 12.33
CA ARG A 88 -28.91 -8.71 13.04
C ARG A 88 -28.62 -7.51 12.15
N MET A 89 -27.77 -7.68 11.14
CA MET A 89 -27.35 -6.58 10.27
C MET A 89 -26.88 -7.07 8.90
N LYS A 90 -26.97 -6.16 7.93
CA LYS A 90 -26.19 -6.17 6.69
C LYS A 90 -25.04 -5.17 6.87
N ALA A 91 -23.82 -5.69 6.96
CA ALA A 91 -22.64 -4.87 7.15
C ALA A 91 -22.14 -4.29 5.83
N ALA A 92 -21.58 -3.09 5.87
CA ALA A 92 -20.94 -2.43 4.74
C ALA A 92 -19.45 -2.19 5.03
N MET A 93 -18.59 -2.42 4.05
CA MET A 93 -17.14 -2.30 4.21
C MET A 93 -16.57 -1.55 3.01
N ARG A 94 -15.49 -0.80 3.23
CA ARG A 94 -14.65 -0.27 2.16
C ARG A 94 -13.80 -1.39 1.55
N PRO A 95 -13.24 -1.21 0.33
CA PRO A 95 -12.38 -2.22 -0.31
C PRO A 95 -11.14 -2.64 0.50
N ASP A 96 -10.67 -1.78 1.40
CA ASP A 96 -9.57 -2.04 2.35
C ASP A 96 -10.00 -2.85 3.59
N GLY A 97 -11.29 -3.18 3.70
CA GLY A 97 -11.88 -3.92 4.82
C GLY A 97 -12.29 -3.05 6.02
N THR A 98 -12.20 -1.72 5.91
CA THR A 98 -12.64 -0.81 6.98
C THR A 98 -14.17 -0.74 7.05
N PRO A 99 -14.79 -0.89 8.24
CA PRO A 99 -16.23 -0.75 8.41
C PRO A 99 -16.77 0.63 8.01
N LEU A 100 -17.82 0.64 7.19
CA LEU A 100 -18.53 1.85 6.78
C LEU A 100 -19.85 1.95 7.56
N TYR A 101 -19.77 2.31 8.84
CA TYR A 101 -20.89 2.22 9.79
C TYR A 101 -22.17 2.94 9.36
N ILE A 102 -22.04 4.06 8.64
CA ILE A 102 -23.19 4.83 8.15
C ILE A 102 -24.07 4.04 7.17
N ASP A 103 -23.49 3.06 6.48
CA ASP A 103 -24.18 2.23 5.49
C ASP A 103 -24.61 0.87 6.08
N PHE A 104 -24.46 0.66 7.39
CA PHE A 104 -24.96 -0.55 8.02
C PHE A 104 -26.49 -0.52 8.05
N GLN A 105 -27.09 -1.64 7.68
CA GLN A 105 -28.55 -1.79 7.69
C GLN A 105 -28.95 -2.87 8.70
N PRO A 106 -30.13 -2.78 9.32
CA PRO A 106 -30.75 -3.91 9.98
C PRO A 106 -30.91 -5.10 9.00
N ALA A 107 -31.00 -6.33 9.55
CA ALA A 107 -31.18 -7.54 8.76
C ALA A 107 -32.43 -7.52 7.88
#